data_AF-A0A7J4KT38-F1
#
_entry.id   AF-A0A7J4KT38-F1
#
_cell.length_a   1.000
_cell.length_b   1.000
_cell.length_c   1.000
_cell.angle_alpha   90.00
_cell.angle_beta   90.00
_cell.angle_gamma   90.00
#
_symmetry.space_group_name_H-M   'P 1'
#
loop_
_entity.id
_entity.type
_entity.pdbx_description
1 polymer ?
#
loop_
_entity_poly.entity_id
_entity_poly.type
_entity_poly.pdbx_seq_one_letter_code
_entity_poly.pdbx_strand_id
1 'polypeptide(L)'
;MKKRGQGQSWSLDIVLAFVIFILIIGIFYTILSNRKDDTKNIQLEASSIANNIEIGKGTESEMTIIYNGTVEEGKLEELFQKDYNATKNRYGIKGDFCIYIVDQEGFVVSVTTPTGTYTSFGNSNLKINNIPCGSKVS
;
A
#
# COMPACT_ATOMS: atom_id res chain seq x y z
N MET A 1 9.39 -0.45 77.55
CA MET A 1 8.97 -1.28 76.39
C MET A 1 9.01 -0.42 75.13
N LYS A 2 9.78 -0.82 74.11
CA LYS A 2 10.06 -0.03 72.89
C LYS A 2 8.98 -0.32 71.83
N LYS A 3 8.20 0.69 71.41
CA LYS A 3 7.19 0.55 70.34
C LYS A 3 7.90 0.29 69.00
N ARG A 4 7.61 -0.84 68.36
CA ARG A 4 8.05 -1.15 66.99
C ARG A 4 7.11 -0.45 66.01
N GLY A 5 7.63 0.47 65.20
CA GLY A 5 6.88 1.15 64.15
C GLY A 5 6.56 0.19 63.00
N GLN A 6 5.29 -0.17 62.88
CA GLN A 6 4.73 -0.78 61.67
C GLN A 6 4.17 0.35 60.81
N GLY A 7 4.82 0.64 59.69
CA GLY A 7 4.32 1.67 58.76
C GLY A 7 4.94 1.67 57.36
N GLN A 8 5.95 0.84 57.07
CA GLN A 8 6.79 1.01 55.88
C GLN A 8 6.54 0.02 54.73
N SER A 9 5.62 -0.95 54.88
CA SER A 9 5.41 -1.97 53.82
C SER A 9 4.36 -1.60 52.77
N TRP A 10 3.44 -0.66 53.06
CA TRP A 10 2.37 -0.31 52.11
C TRP A 10 2.86 0.57 50.94
N SER A 11 3.89 1.41 51.16
CA SER A 11 4.42 2.30 50.13
C SER A 11 5.30 1.58 49.11
N LEU A 12 5.89 0.43 49.46
CA LEU A 12 6.79 -0.31 48.58
C LEU A 12 6.03 -1.00 47.44
N ASP A 13 4.85 -1.55 47.73
CA ASP A 13 4.03 -2.26 46.75
C ASP A 13 3.47 -1.30 45.68
N ILE A 14 3.06 -0.10 46.09
CA ILE A 14 2.59 0.95 45.18
C ILE A 14 3.71 1.40 44.23
N VAL A 15 4.93 1.57 44.74
CA VAL A 15 6.09 1.95 43.92
C VAL A 15 6.43 0.84 42.93
N LEU A 16 6.39 -0.42 43.36
CA LEU A 16 6.65 -1.57 42.49
C LEU A 16 5.61 -1.67 41.36
N ALA A 17 4.32 -1.52 41.69
CA ALA A 17 3.24 -1.52 40.71
C ALA A 17 3.39 -0.39 39.69
N PHE A 18 3.79 0.80 40.13
CA PHE A 18 4.03 1.93 39.24
C PHE A 18 5.18 1.68 38.25
N VAL A 19 6.28 1.09 38.72
CA VAL A 19 7.42 0.74 37.85
C VAL A 19 7.01 -0.28 36.79
N ILE A 20 6.27 -1.31 37.18
CA ILE A 20 5.75 -2.33 36.24
C ILE A 20 4.83 -1.69 35.21
N PHE A 21 3.94 -0.79 35.64
CA PHE A 21 3.01 -0.09 34.76
C PHE A 21 3.72 0.78 33.71
N ILE A 22 4.74 1.54 34.10
CA ILE A 22 5.57 2.34 33.17
C ILE A 22 6.31 1.44 32.18
N LEU A 23 6.81 0.29 32.63
CA LEU A 23 7.48 -0.70 31.77
C LEU A 23 6.53 -1.24 30.70
N ILE A 24 5.31 -1.61 31.09
CA ILE A 24 4.27 -2.10 30.19
C ILE A 24 3.91 -1.01 29.17
N ILE A 25 3.66 0.23 29.62
CA ILE A 25 3.39 1.36 28.73
C ILE A 25 4.55 1.59 27.76
N GLY A 26 5.80 1.49 28.23
CA GLY A 26 6.99 1.63 27.40
C GLY A 26 7.02 0.60 26.26
N ILE A 27 6.71 -0.66 26.56
CA ILE A 27 6.62 -1.74 25.55
C ILE A 27 5.50 -1.44 24.53
N PHE A 28 4.32 -1.01 24.98
CA PHE A 28 3.25 -0.63 24.06
C PHE A 28 3.65 0.57 23.19
N TYR A 29 4.31 1.57 23.78
CA TYR A 29 4.73 2.77 23.06
C TYR A 29 5.76 2.46 21.98
N THR A 30 6.73 1.56 22.24
CA THR A 30 7.71 1.16 21.21
C THR A 30 7.04 0.39 20.06
N ILE A 31 6.08 -0.49 20.36
CA ILE A 31 5.32 -1.23 19.33
C ILE A 31 4.46 -0.29 18.48
N LEU A 32 3.80 0.70 19.11
CA LEU A 32 2.94 1.67 18.43
C LEU A 32 3.75 2.71 17.62
N SER A 33 4.91 3.13 18.12
CA SER A 33 5.76 4.12 17.45
C SER A 33 6.34 3.63 16.13
N ASN A 34 6.51 2.32 15.95
CA ASN A 34 7.06 1.73 14.72
C ASN A 34 6.08 1.70 13.53
N ARG A 35 4.84 2.19 13.69
CA ARG A 35 3.81 2.17 12.63
C ARG A 35 3.70 3.45 11.80
N LYS A 36 4.65 4.40 11.93
CA LYS A 36 4.53 5.75 11.31
C LYS A 36 5.11 5.91 9.89
N ASP A 37 5.75 4.89 9.31
CA ASP A 37 6.48 5.06 8.03
C ASP A 37 5.76 4.53 6.77
N ASP A 38 4.64 3.82 6.88
CA ASP A 38 4.02 3.19 5.69
C ASP A 38 3.46 4.21 4.69
N THR A 39 2.97 5.38 5.13
CA THR A 39 2.35 6.34 4.21
C THR A 39 3.35 7.00 3.26
N LYS A 40 4.58 7.26 3.74
CA LYS A 40 5.66 7.80 2.90
C LYS A 40 6.12 6.75 1.89
N ASN A 41 6.18 5.48 2.30
CA ASN A 41 6.54 4.38 1.41
C ASN A 41 5.49 4.18 0.31
N ILE A 42 4.19 4.24 0.64
CA ILE A 42 3.11 4.13 -0.35
C ILE A 42 3.19 5.23 -1.42
N GLN A 43 3.50 6.47 -1.02
CA GLN A 43 3.57 7.59 -1.95
C GLN A 43 4.80 7.49 -2.88
N LEU A 44 5.93 7.02 -2.35
CA LEU A 44 7.12 6.71 -3.14
C LEU A 44 6.88 5.53 -4.09
N GLU A 45 6.16 4.49 -3.64
CA GLU A 45 5.77 3.35 -4.47
C GLU A 45 4.84 3.77 -5.61
N ALA A 46 3.81 4.59 -5.32
CA ALA A 46 2.91 5.13 -6.35
C ALA A 46 3.68 5.98 -7.38
N SER A 47 4.63 6.81 -6.92
CA SER A 47 5.48 7.60 -7.80
C SER A 47 6.40 6.71 -8.66
N SER A 48 6.91 5.61 -8.09
CA SER A 48 7.70 4.62 -8.82
C SER A 48 6.88 3.95 -9.91
N ILE A 49 5.64 3.54 -9.61
CA ILE A 49 4.71 2.95 -10.60
C ILE A 49 4.45 3.94 -11.73
N ALA A 50 4.10 5.19 -11.41
CA ALA A 50 3.84 6.22 -12.42
C ALA A 50 5.07 6.47 -13.33
N ASN A 51 6.27 6.54 -12.74
CA ASN A 51 7.52 6.72 -13.48
C ASN A 51 7.89 5.53 -14.39
N ASN A 52 7.40 4.32 -14.11
CA ASN A 52 7.63 3.14 -14.95
C ASN A 52 6.59 3.02 -16.09
N ILE A 53 5.40 3.61 -15.91
CA ILE A 53 4.32 3.60 -16.90
C ILE A 53 4.58 4.59 -18.04
N GLU A 54 5.23 5.72 -17.76
CA GLU A 54 5.56 6.75 -18.75
C GLU A 54 7.07 6.74 -19.09
N ILE A 55 7.43 6.90 -20.37
CA ILE A 55 8.83 7.20 -20.76
C ILE A 55 9.18 8.62 -20.33
N GLY A 56 9.56 8.76 -19.06
CA GLY A 56 10.10 10.02 -18.55
C GLY A 56 11.60 10.17 -18.79
N LYS A 57 12.35 9.08 -18.98
CA LYS A 57 13.83 9.09 -18.88
C LYS A 57 14.58 8.24 -19.91
N GLY A 58 14.00 7.97 -21.07
CA GLY A 58 14.70 7.30 -22.18
C GLY A 58 15.12 5.85 -21.93
N THR A 59 14.60 5.21 -20.88
CA THR A 59 14.75 3.77 -20.64
C THR A 59 13.38 3.14 -20.77
N GLU A 60 13.21 2.29 -21.77
CA GLU A 60 11.97 1.55 -21.99
C GLU A 60 11.83 0.47 -20.91
N SER A 61 10.71 0.46 -20.19
CA SER A 61 10.36 -0.58 -19.22
C SER A 61 9.27 -1.45 -19.83
N GLU A 62 9.19 -2.74 -19.45
CA GLU A 62 8.09 -3.61 -19.88
C GLU A 62 6.71 -3.18 -19.34
N MET A 63 6.66 -2.22 -18.42
CA MET A 63 5.44 -1.58 -17.91
C MET A 63 5.19 -0.22 -18.55
N THR A 64 6.09 0.23 -19.43
CA THR A 64 5.86 1.46 -20.17
C THR A 64 4.69 1.26 -21.11
N ILE A 65 3.63 2.01 -20.85
CA ILE A 65 2.38 1.99 -21.62
C ILE A 65 2.15 3.37 -22.25
N ILE A 66 2.75 4.43 -21.71
CA ILE A 66 2.59 5.79 -22.20
C ILE A 66 3.87 6.25 -22.90
N TYR A 67 3.75 6.58 -24.19
CA TYR A 67 4.80 7.09 -25.04
C TYR A 67 4.40 8.49 -25.51
N ASN A 68 5.16 9.51 -25.08
CA ASN A 68 4.95 10.90 -25.52
C ASN A 68 3.49 11.40 -25.32
N GLY A 69 2.87 11.02 -24.20
CA GLY A 69 1.47 11.37 -23.88
C GLY A 69 0.42 10.49 -24.57
N THR A 70 0.81 9.51 -25.37
CA THR A 70 -0.09 8.56 -26.03
C THR A 70 -0.01 7.20 -25.38
N VAL A 71 -1.16 6.58 -25.12
CA VAL A 71 -1.26 5.20 -24.62
C VAL A 71 -1.00 4.23 -25.78
N GLU A 72 -0.04 3.32 -25.62
CA GLU A 72 0.19 2.22 -26.56
C GLU A 72 -0.77 1.06 -26.22
N GLU A 73 -1.84 0.93 -27.00
CA GLU A 73 -2.91 -0.05 -26.76
C GLU A 73 -2.40 -1.50 -26.65
N GLY A 74 -1.44 -1.90 -27.49
CA GLY A 74 -0.88 -3.26 -27.45
C GLY A 74 -0.19 -3.60 -26.13
N LYS A 75 0.57 -2.66 -25.55
CA LYS A 75 1.22 -2.85 -24.24
C LYS A 75 0.23 -2.75 -23.09
N LEU A 76 -0.80 -1.95 -23.25
CA LEU A 76 -1.91 -1.92 -22.30
C LEU A 76 -2.61 -3.28 -22.26
N GLU A 77 -2.96 -3.85 -23.41
CA GLU A 77 -3.55 -5.19 -23.48
C GLU A 77 -2.62 -6.26 -22.87
N GLU A 78 -1.32 -6.17 -23.15
CA GLU A 78 -0.32 -7.07 -22.57
C GLU A 78 -0.28 -6.96 -21.04
N LEU A 79 -0.33 -5.74 -20.48
CA LEU A 79 -0.39 -5.54 -19.03
C LEU A 79 -1.60 -6.25 -18.41
N PHE A 80 -2.77 -6.14 -19.04
CA PHE A 80 -4.01 -6.74 -18.54
C PHE A 80 -4.01 -8.28 -18.64
N GLN A 81 -3.13 -8.85 -19.45
CA GLN A 81 -2.92 -10.30 -19.55
C GLN A 81 -1.85 -10.82 -18.58
N LYS A 82 -1.05 -9.94 -17.96
CA LYS A 82 -0.01 -10.33 -17.00
C LYS A 82 -0.61 -10.72 -15.66
N ASP A 83 0.08 -11.63 -14.97
CA ASP A 83 -0.26 -11.96 -13.59
C ASP A 83 0.07 -10.78 -12.66
N TYR A 84 -0.89 -10.41 -11.81
CA TYR A 84 -0.75 -9.28 -10.88
C TYR A 84 0.41 -9.49 -9.90
N ASN A 85 0.55 -10.69 -9.32
CA ASN A 85 1.58 -10.94 -8.32
C ASN A 85 2.97 -10.98 -8.95
N ALA A 86 3.10 -11.56 -10.15
CA ALA A 86 4.34 -11.54 -10.92
C ALA A 86 4.75 -10.10 -11.26
N THR A 87 3.79 -9.28 -11.69
CA THR A 87 4.02 -7.86 -11.99
C THR A 87 4.46 -7.11 -10.73
N LYS A 88 3.72 -7.25 -9.63
CA LYS A 88 4.03 -6.65 -8.33
C LYS A 88 5.46 -6.96 -7.87
N ASN A 89 5.84 -8.24 -7.91
CA ASN A 89 7.16 -8.70 -7.49
C ASN A 89 8.27 -8.19 -8.41
N ARG A 90 8.03 -8.18 -9.72
CA ARG A 90 9.02 -7.74 -10.71
C ARG A 90 9.40 -6.28 -10.57
N TYR A 91 8.45 -5.42 -10.20
CA TYR A 91 8.67 -3.98 -9.98
C TYR A 91 8.99 -3.64 -8.53
N GLY A 92 9.16 -4.64 -7.65
CA GLY A 92 9.50 -4.43 -6.24
C GLY A 92 8.42 -3.69 -5.45
N ILE A 93 7.17 -3.72 -5.92
CA ILE A 93 6.05 -3.03 -5.29
C ILE A 93 5.59 -3.86 -4.09
N LYS A 94 5.58 -3.26 -2.89
CA LYS A 94 5.18 -3.97 -1.67
C LYS A 94 3.68 -3.78 -1.40
N GLY A 95 3.18 -2.58 -1.64
CA GLY A 95 1.78 -2.22 -1.51
C GLY A 95 0.89 -2.88 -2.54
N ASP A 96 -0.41 -2.91 -2.27
CA ASP A 96 -1.39 -3.22 -3.30
C ASP A 96 -1.67 -1.99 -4.15
N PHE A 97 -1.84 -2.20 -5.46
CA PHE A 97 -2.05 -1.12 -6.40
C PHE A 97 -3.16 -1.46 -7.40
N CYS A 98 -3.69 -0.39 -8.00
CA CYS A 98 -4.69 -0.47 -9.04
C CYS A 98 -4.41 0.61 -10.09
N ILE A 99 -4.30 0.18 -11.34
CA ILE A 99 -4.04 1.00 -12.52
C ILE A 99 -5.32 1.07 -13.34
N TYR A 100 -5.71 2.29 -13.71
CA TYR A 100 -6.88 2.57 -14.53
C TYR A 100 -6.60 3.80 -15.39
N ILE A 101 -7.30 3.88 -16.52
CA ILE A 101 -7.19 5.00 -17.45
C ILE A 101 -8.45 5.83 -17.35
N VAL A 102 -8.27 7.13 -17.32
CA VAL A 102 -9.35 8.11 -17.27
C VAL A 102 -9.26 8.96 -18.53
N ASP A 103 -10.40 9.20 -19.17
CA ASP A 103 -10.50 10.11 -20.32
C ASP A 103 -10.50 11.58 -19.88
N GLN A 104 -10.64 12.48 -20.85
CA GLN A 104 -10.68 13.93 -20.61
C GLN A 104 -11.92 14.39 -19.84
N GLU A 105 -12.99 13.59 -19.85
CA GLU A 105 -14.26 13.88 -19.18
C GLU A 105 -14.29 13.32 -17.75
N GLY A 106 -13.28 12.53 -17.36
CA GLY A 106 -13.19 11.93 -16.04
C GLY A 106 -13.77 10.52 -15.95
N PHE A 107 -14.12 9.90 -17.08
CA PHE A 107 -14.66 8.54 -17.11
C PHE A 107 -13.56 7.49 -17.24
N VAL A 108 -13.77 6.34 -16.59
CA VAL A 108 -12.85 5.20 -16.66
C VAL A 108 -13.01 4.48 -17.99
N VAL A 109 -11.92 4.40 -18.75
CA VAL A 109 -11.89 3.74 -20.06
C VAL A 109 -11.80 2.22 -19.87
N SER A 110 -12.61 1.48 -20.64
CA SER A 110 -12.57 0.02 -20.66
C SER A 110 -11.58 -0.48 -21.71
N VAL A 111 -10.80 -1.50 -21.35
CA VAL A 111 -9.83 -2.19 -22.21
C VAL A 111 -10.39 -3.56 -22.57
N THR A 112 -10.60 -3.82 -23.85
CA THR A 112 -11.04 -5.13 -24.35
C THR A 112 -9.83 -5.97 -24.72
N THR A 113 -9.69 -7.12 -24.09
CA THR A 113 -8.65 -8.12 -24.41
C THR A 113 -9.31 -9.41 -24.89
N PRO A 114 -8.56 -10.37 -25.47
CA PRO A 114 -9.12 -11.67 -25.86
C PRO A 114 -9.76 -12.46 -24.71
N THR A 115 -9.40 -12.14 -23.46
CA THR A 115 -9.92 -12.83 -22.27
C THR A 115 -11.16 -12.13 -21.67
N GLY A 116 -11.44 -10.88 -22.07
CA GLY A 116 -12.60 -10.10 -21.63
C GLY A 116 -12.34 -8.60 -21.62
N THR A 117 -13.38 -7.84 -21.25
CA THR A 117 -13.32 -6.39 -21.06
C THR A 117 -13.04 -6.07 -19.59
N TYR A 118 -12.09 -5.17 -19.35
CA TYR A 118 -11.64 -4.79 -18.01
C TYR A 118 -11.59 -3.26 -17.91
N THR A 119 -11.89 -2.71 -16.73
CA THR A 119 -11.78 -1.25 -16.48
C THR A 119 -10.50 -0.87 -15.76
N SER A 120 -9.81 -1.84 -15.16
CA SER A 120 -8.62 -1.62 -14.36
C SER A 120 -7.80 -2.89 -14.19
N PHE A 121 -6.50 -2.72 -13.96
CA PHE A 121 -5.56 -3.77 -13.62
C PHE A 121 -5.11 -3.61 -12.18
N GLY A 122 -5.19 -4.65 -11.35
CA GLY A 122 -4.73 -4.57 -9.96
C GLY A 122 -5.36 -5.58 -9.02
N ASN A 123 -5.19 -5.33 -7.73
CA ASN A 123 -5.72 -6.18 -6.67
C ASN A 123 -7.24 -6.00 -6.49
N SER A 124 -8.01 -7.08 -6.49
CA SER A 124 -9.48 -7.07 -6.34
C SER A 124 -9.99 -6.55 -4.99
N ASN A 125 -9.12 -6.42 -3.98
CA ASN A 125 -9.44 -5.76 -2.71
C ASN A 125 -9.55 -4.24 -2.85
N LEU A 126 -8.97 -3.65 -3.90
CA LEU A 126 -9.08 -2.24 -4.22
C LEU A 126 -10.28 -2.01 -5.14
N LYS A 127 -10.89 -0.83 -5.04
CA LYS A 127 -12.08 -0.46 -5.80
C LYS A 127 -11.94 0.91 -6.45
N ILE A 128 -12.42 1.04 -7.68
CA ILE A 128 -12.61 2.31 -8.38
C ILE A 128 -14.09 2.43 -8.68
N ASN A 129 -14.76 3.50 -8.24
CA ASN A 129 -16.20 3.69 -8.42
C ASN A 129 -17.04 2.46 -7.98
N ASN A 130 -16.64 1.83 -6.88
CA ASN A 130 -17.23 0.61 -6.32
C ASN A 130 -17.06 -0.67 -7.18
N ILE A 131 -16.27 -0.61 -8.26
CA ILE A 131 -15.89 -1.74 -9.10
C ILE A 131 -14.54 -2.29 -8.61
N PRO A 132 -14.43 -3.59 -8.28
CA PRO A 132 -13.16 -4.20 -7.89
C PRO A 132 -12.11 -4.13 -9.00
N CYS A 133 -10.86 -3.86 -8.63
CA CYS A 133 -9.78 -3.84 -9.61
C CYS A 133 -9.49 -5.23 -10.19
N GLY A 134 -9.12 -5.28 -11.48
CA GLY A 134 -8.89 -6.55 -12.19
C GLY A 134 -10.15 -7.37 -12.47
N SER A 135 -11.35 -6.83 -12.17
CA SER A 135 -12.60 -7.51 -12.49
C SER A 135 -13.00 -7.31 -13.96
N LYS A 136 -13.60 -8.34 -14.54
CA LYS A 136 -14.19 -8.26 -15.88
C LYS A 136 -15.51 -7.51 -15.80
N VAL A 137 -15.71 -6.57 -16.72
CA VAL A 137 -16.99 -5.89 -16.92
C VAL A 137 -17.76 -6.70 -17.96
N SER A 138 -18.82 -7.36 -17.50
CA SER A 138 -19.78 -8.12 -18.29
C SER A 138 -20.90 -7.24 -18.81
#